data_AF-C1N0N1-F1
#
_entry.id   AF-C1N0N1-F1
#
_cell.length_a   1.000
_cell.length_b   1.000
_cell.length_c   1.000
_cell.angle_alpha   90.00
_cell.angle_beta   90.00
_cell.angle_gamma   90.00
#
_symmetry.space_group_name_H-M   'P 1'
#
loop_
_entity.id
_entity.type
_entity.pdbx_description
1 polymer ?
#
loop_
_entity_poly.entity_id
_entity_poly.type
_entity_poly.pdbx_seq_one_letter_code
_entity_poly.pdbx_strand_id
1 'polypeptide(L)'
;MSISSDEVNFLVYRYLQESGFTHAAYTFGYESYVAKTTIASGTELPPGALVSFIQKGLQYLELEANLNEDGTDVDSNFSMLTSRDLLSKPVEELKNIVKEKRTMSEADREKER
;
A
#
# COMPACT_ATOMS: atom_id res chain seq x y z
N MET A 1 -4.37 13.41 8.07
CA MET A 1 -5.04 12.29 8.77
C MET A 1 -3.95 11.47 9.44
N SER A 2 -4.12 11.02 10.68
CA SER A 2 -3.11 10.23 11.41
C SER A 2 -3.76 8.97 11.95
N ILE A 3 -3.12 7.82 11.76
CA ILE A 3 -3.54 6.55 12.34
C ILE A 3 -2.87 6.35 13.70
N SER A 4 -3.63 5.86 14.68
CA SER A 4 -3.16 5.55 16.03
C SER A 4 -2.66 4.10 16.14
N SER A 5 -1.85 3.82 17.16
CA SER A 5 -1.37 2.46 17.42
C SER A 5 -2.51 1.47 17.68
N ASP A 6 -3.59 1.91 18.32
CA ASP A 6 -4.74 1.04 18.60
C ASP A 6 -5.47 0.65 17.31
N GLU A 7 -5.58 1.56 16.33
CA GLU A 7 -6.17 1.27 15.01
C GLU A 7 -5.31 0.30 14.22
N VAL A 8 -3.99 0.49 14.22
CA VAL A 8 -3.04 -0.44 13.59
C VAL A 8 -3.13 -1.83 14.24
N ASN A 9 -3.11 -1.89 15.58
CA ASN A 9 -3.22 -3.13 16.32
C ASN A 9 -4.54 -3.84 16.01
N PHE A 10 -5.65 -3.12 15.95
CA PHE A 10 -6.93 -3.74 15.61
C PHE A 10 -6.96 -4.32 14.19
N LEU A 11 -6.37 -3.62 13.21
CA LEU A 11 -6.22 -4.14 11.84
C LEU A 11 -5.35 -5.40 11.79
N VAL A 12 -4.22 -5.41 12.49
CA VAL A 12 -3.32 -6.58 12.58
C VAL A 12 -4.02 -7.75 13.26
N TYR A 13 -4.67 -7.52 14.40
CA TYR A 13 -5.42 -8.54 15.13
C TYR A 13 -6.50 -9.18 14.24
N ARG A 14 -7.28 -8.35 13.54
CA ARG A 14 -8.32 -8.83 12.61
C ARG A 14 -7.73 -9.63 11.45
N TYR A 15 -6.63 -9.19 10.87
CA TYR A 15 -5.92 -9.95 9.84
C TYR A 15 -5.46 -11.33 10.32
N LEU A 16 -4.92 -11.43 11.54
CA LEU A 16 -4.49 -12.69 12.12
C LEU A 16 -5.67 -13.65 12.31
N GLN A 17 -6.82 -13.13 12.77
CA GLN A 17 -8.06 -13.91 12.89
C GLN A 17 -8.55 -14.39 11.52
N GLU A 18 -8.65 -13.49 10.54
CA GLU A 18 -9.17 -13.75 9.19
C GLU A 18 -8.28 -14.74 8.42
N SER A 19 -6.97 -14.74 8.68
CA SER A 19 -6.00 -15.65 8.06
C SER A 19 -5.88 -17.01 8.77
N GLY A 20 -6.57 -17.22 9.89
CA GLY A 20 -6.51 -18.46 10.67
C GLY A 20 -5.27 -18.63 11.55
N PHE A 21 -4.52 -17.56 11.83
CA PHE A 21 -3.37 -17.60 12.73
C PHE A 21 -3.80 -17.56 14.21
N THR A 22 -4.58 -18.55 14.64
CA THR A 22 -5.29 -18.55 15.94
C THR A 22 -4.39 -18.28 17.14
N HIS A 23 -3.22 -18.94 17.22
CA HIS A 23 -2.29 -18.73 18.33
C HIS A 23 -1.66 -17.34 18.32
N ALA A 24 -1.31 -16.82 17.15
CA ALA A 24 -0.76 -15.47 17.02
C ALA A 24 -1.82 -14.41 17.36
N ALA A 25 -3.05 -14.58 16.87
CA ALA A 25 -4.16 -13.69 17.19
C ALA A 25 -4.44 -13.66 18.70
N TYR A 26 -4.42 -14.82 19.36
CA TYR A 26 -4.58 -14.91 20.82
C TYR A 26 -3.48 -14.13 21.54
N THR A 27 -2.20 -14.48 21.32
CA THR A 27 -1.07 -13.82 22.00
C THR A 27 -1.05 -12.32 21.73
N PHE A 28 -1.20 -11.92 20.47
CA PHE A 28 -1.21 -10.52 20.07
C PHE A 28 -2.37 -9.75 20.71
N GLY A 29 -3.58 -10.31 20.73
CA GLY A 29 -4.75 -9.66 21.34
C GLY A 29 -4.58 -9.40 22.85
N TYR A 30 -3.86 -10.27 23.56
CA TYR A 30 -3.49 -10.06 24.96
C TYR A 30 -2.38 -9.01 25.13
N GLU A 31 -1.30 -9.10 24.36
CA GLU A 31 -0.16 -8.17 24.44
C GLU A 31 -0.54 -6.74 24.03
N SER A 32 -1.39 -6.60 23.01
CA SER A 32 -1.81 -5.32 22.46
C SER A 32 -3.03 -4.72 23.19
N TYR A 33 -3.62 -5.44 24.16
CA TYR A 33 -4.84 -5.05 24.87
C TYR A 33 -6.01 -4.66 23.95
N VAL A 34 -6.11 -5.25 22.75
CA VAL A 34 -7.03 -4.80 21.69
C VAL A 34 -8.50 -4.79 22.15
N ALA A 35 -8.89 -5.75 22.98
CA ALA A 35 -10.24 -5.87 23.52
C ALA A 35 -10.63 -4.73 24.49
N LYS A 36 -9.67 -3.98 25.03
CA LYS A 36 -9.91 -2.83 25.92
C LYS A 36 -9.89 -1.49 25.17
N THR A 37 -9.59 -1.49 23.88
CA THR A 37 -9.56 -0.26 23.07
C THR A 37 -10.98 0.19 22.72
N THR A 38 -11.17 1.51 22.60
CA THR A 38 -12.47 2.09 22.21
C THR A 38 -12.91 1.64 20.81
N ILE A 39 -11.94 1.30 19.95
CA ILE A 39 -12.16 0.89 18.56
C ILE A 39 -12.87 -0.47 18.48
N ALA A 40 -12.47 -1.43 19.33
CA ALA A 40 -13.09 -2.74 19.40
C ALA A 40 -14.56 -2.68 19.85
N SER A 41 -14.96 -1.60 20.54
CA SER A 41 -16.29 -1.45 21.15
C SER A 41 -17.33 -0.80 20.22
N GLY A 42 -16.96 -0.32 19.03
CA GLY A 42 -17.89 0.46 18.19
C GLY A 42 -17.63 0.45 16.69
N THR A 43 -16.56 -0.18 16.21
CA THR A 43 -16.19 -0.15 14.79
C THR A 43 -16.20 -1.55 14.19
N GLU A 44 -17.12 -1.80 13.26
CA GLU A 44 -17.07 -3.00 12.42
C GLU A 44 -16.10 -2.78 11.27
N LEU A 45 -14.96 -3.50 11.30
CA LEU A 45 -14.06 -3.55 10.15
C LEU A 45 -14.57 -4.55 9.11
N PRO A 46 -14.62 -4.17 7.82
CA PRO A 46 -14.91 -5.12 6.76
C PRO A 46 -13.84 -6.22 6.69
N PRO A 47 -14.18 -7.43 6.25
CA PRO A 47 -13.19 -8.48 6.02
C PRO A 47 -12.08 -8.01 5.07
N GLY A 48 -10.83 -8.32 5.37
CA GLY A 48 -9.70 -7.94 4.55
C GLY A 48 -9.34 -6.45 4.62
N ALA A 49 -9.77 -5.73 5.65
CA ALA A 49 -9.49 -4.29 5.81
C ALA A 49 -7.98 -3.97 5.76
N LEU A 50 -7.15 -4.71 6.51
CA LEU A 50 -5.69 -4.49 6.52
C LEU A 50 -5.08 -4.68 5.13
N VAL A 51 -5.42 -5.78 4.46
CA VAL A 51 -4.93 -6.09 3.11
C VAL A 51 -5.35 -5.00 2.13
N SER A 52 -6.60 -4.55 2.20
CA SER A 52 -7.14 -3.49 1.35
C SER A 52 -6.40 -2.16 1.56
N PHE A 53 -6.08 -1.80 2.81
CA PHE A 53 -5.31 -0.59 3.10
C PHE A 53 -3.88 -0.69 2.60
N ILE A 54 -3.21 -1.83 2.76
CA ILE A 54 -1.86 -2.05 2.22
C ILE A 54 -1.88 -1.94 0.69
N GLN A 55 -2.86 -2.57 0.03
CA GLN A 55 -3.00 -2.49 -1.43
C GLN A 55 -3.21 -1.05 -1.92
N LYS A 56 -4.07 -0.28 -1.25
CA LYS A 56 -4.27 1.14 -1.56
C LYS A 56 -3.02 1.99 -1.28
N GLY A 57 -2.26 1.67 -0.23
CA GLY A 57 -0.98 2.31 0.04
C GLY A 57 0.05 2.07 -1.06
N LEU A 58 0.13 0.84 -1.59
CA LEU A 58 0.99 0.52 -2.73
C LEU A 58 0.57 1.26 -4.00
N GLN A 59 -0.74 1.34 -4.28
CA GLN A 59 -1.28 2.10 -5.41
C GLN A 59 -1.00 3.60 -5.26
N TYR A 60 -1.04 4.13 -4.03
CA TYR A 60 -0.69 5.52 -3.77
C TYR A 60 0.78 5.80 -4.06
N LEU A 61 1.70 4.90 -3.67
CA LEU A 61 3.12 5.02 -4.03
C LEU A 61 3.32 4.93 -5.55
N GLU A 62 2.56 4.07 -6.24
CA GLU A 62 2.61 3.97 -7.70
C GLU A 62 2.14 5.26 -8.39
N LEU A 63 1.09 5.89 -7.87
CA LEU A 63 0.61 7.19 -8.30
C LEU A 63 1.66 8.28 -8.08
N GLU A 64 2.25 8.36 -6.89
CA GLU A 64 3.32 9.33 -6.58
C GLU A 64 4.53 9.16 -7.49
N ALA A 65 4.90 7.93 -7.84
CA ALA A 65 5.99 7.65 -8.77
C ALA A 65 5.66 8.05 -10.22
N ASN A 66 4.37 8.13 -10.58
CA ASN A 66 3.90 8.46 -11.92
C ASN A 66 3.51 9.93 -12.11
N LEU A 67 3.58 10.75 -11.06
CA LEU A 67 3.37 12.20 -11.16
C LEU A 67 4.35 12.84 -12.16
N ASN A 68 3.90 13.90 -12.83
CA ASN A 68 4.75 14.76 -13.63
C ASN A 68 5.80 15.49 -12.76
N GLU A 69 6.81 16.11 -13.39
CA GLU A 69 7.89 16.79 -12.65
C GLU A 69 7.38 17.93 -11.75
N ASP A 70 6.26 18.53 -12.13
CA ASP A 70 5.59 19.60 -11.37
C ASP A 70 4.73 19.06 -10.21
N GLY A 71 4.54 17.74 -10.12
CA GLY A 71 3.73 17.08 -9.09
C GLY A 71 2.23 17.38 -9.14
N THR A 72 1.74 17.90 -10.25
CA THR A 72 0.36 18.41 -10.41
C THR A 72 -0.59 17.40 -11.03
N ASP A 73 -0.09 16.48 -11.85
CA ASP A 73 -0.92 15.48 -12.53
C ASP A 73 -0.15 14.18 -12.78
N VAL A 74 -0.90 13.09 -12.94
CA VAL A 74 -0.38 11.82 -13.40
C VAL A 74 -0.15 11.93 -14.90
N ASP A 75 1.07 11.65 -15.35
CA ASP A 75 1.39 11.70 -16.77
C ASP A 75 0.46 10.77 -17.57
N SER A 76 -0.02 11.25 -18.71
CA SER A 76 -0.82 10.48 -19.67
C SER A 76 -0.17 9.15 -20.08
N ASN A 77 1.15 9.03 -19.97
CA ASN A 77 1.91 7.80 -20.18
C ASN A 77 2.16 7.04 -18.86
N PHE A 78 1.08 6.66 -18.17
CA PHE A 78 1.17 5.90 -16.90
C PHE A 78 1.94 4.59 -17.09
N SER A 79 2.95 4.37 -16.24
CA SER A 79 3.78 3.16 -16.25
C SER A 79 3.49 2.32 -15.01
N MET A 80 2.99 1.11 -15.24
CA MET A 80 2.75 0.14 -14.16
C MET A 80 4.07 -0.32 -13.52
N LEU A 81 4.08 -0.32 -12.19
CA LEU A 81 5.15 -0.85 -11.36
C LEU A 81 4.79 -2.25 -10.83
N THR A 82 5.79 -3.06 -10.56
CA THR A 82 5.53 -4.38 -9.97
C THR A 82 5.39 -4.27 -8.46
N SER A 83 4.66 -5.19 -7.84
CA SER A 83 4.56 -5.26 -6.37
C SER A 83 5.94 -5.39 -5.71
N ARG A 84 6.90 -6.04 -6.39
CA ARG A 84 8.28 -6.15 -5.92
C ARG A 84 8.95 -4.78 -5.85
N ASP A 85 8.81 -3.95 -6.88
CA ASP A 85 9.39 -2.61 -6.91
C ASP A 85 8.80 -1.76 -5.78
N LEU A 86 7.47 -1.72 -5.68
CA LEU A 86 6.73 -0.92 -4.70
C LEU A 86 7.06 -1.28 -3.24
N LEU A 87 7.40 -2.54 -2.97
CA LEU A 87 7.73 -3.02 -1.62
C LEU A 87 9.22 -2.90 -1.26
N SER A 88 10.11 -2.70 -2.25
CA SER A 88 11.57 -2.78 -2.03
C SER A 88 12.31 -1.47 -2.27
N LYS A 89 11.67 -0.46 -2.86
CA LYS A 89 12.33 0.78 -3.29
C LYS A 89 11.64 2.02 -2.75
N PRO A 90 12.40 3.07 -2.41
CA PRO A 90 11.83 4.38 -2.07
C PRO A 90 11.21 5.05 -3.31
N VAL A 91 10.28 5.98 -3.10
CA VAL A 91 9.53 6.68 -4.16
C VAL A 91 10.46 7.33 -5.20
N GLU A 92 11.59 7.89 -4.79
CA GLU A 92 12.54 8.53 -5.71
C GLU A 92 13.17 7.54 -6.70
N GLU A 93 13.45 6.31 -6.28
CA GLU A 93 13.90 5.26 -7.19
C GLU A 93 12.77 4.78 -8.10
N LEU A 94 11.54 4.73 -7.60
CA LEU A 94 10.38 4.35 -8.39
C LEU A 94 10.12 5.35 -9.53
N LYS A 95 10.30 6.65 -9.29
CA LYS A 95 10.23 7.69 -10.33
C LYS A 95 11.23 7.46 -11.45
N ASN A 96 12.47 7.06 -11.11
CA ASN A 96 13.49 6.76 -12.12
C ASN A 96 13.10 5.56 -12.98
N ILE A 97 12.57 4.49 -12.36
CA ILE A 97 12.09 3.31 -13.09
C ILE A 97 10.93 3.69 -14.02
N VAL A 98 10.01 4.53 -13.56
CA VAL A 98 8.90 5.03 -14.39
C VAL A 98 9.43 5.83 -15.58
N LYS A 99 10.39 6.74 -15.36
CA LYS A 99 11.03 7.51 -16.44
C LYS A 99 11.73 6.61 -17.47
N GLU A 100 12.50 5.63 -17.02
CA GLU A 100 13.17 4.67 -17.89
C GLU A 100 12.18 3.84 -18.72
N LYS A 101 11.09 3.37 -18.11
CA LYS A 101 10.06 2.63 -18.83
C LYS A 101 9.35 3.47 -19.89
N ARG A 102 9.10 4.75 -19.60
CA ARG A 102 8.48 5.69 -20.56
C ARG A 102 9.39 5.94 -21.77
N THR A 103 10.68 6.22 -21.55
CA THR A 103 11.63 6.47 -22.64
C THR A 103 11.84 5.24 -23.51
N MET A 104 11.88 4.03 -22.92
CA MET A 104 11.93 2.78 -23.69
C MET A 104 10.69 2.62 -24.59
N SER A 105 9.49 2.89 -24.05
CA SER A 105 8.25 2.79 -24.82
C SER A 105 8.18 3.81 -25.97
N GLU A 106 8.74 5.00 -25.81
CA GLU A 106 8.78 6.02 -26.85
C GLU A 106 9.79 5.68 -27.94
N ALA A 107 10.99 5.23 -27.55
CA ALA A 107 12.03 4.81 -28.48
C ALA A 107 11.60 3.63 -29.36
N ASP A 108 10.81 2.70 -28.83
CA ASP A 108 10.30 1.58 -29.62
C ASP A 108 9.20 2.01 -30.61
N ARG A 109 8.35 2.99 -30.25
CA ARG A 109 7.37 3.58 -31.18
C ARG A 109 8.03 4.36 -32.32
N GLU A 110 9.18 4.98 -32.09
CA GLU A 110 9.93 5.70 -33.13
C GLU A 110 10.62 4.74 -34.12
N LYS A 111 11.07 3.56 -33.68
CA LYS A 111 11.67 2.55 -34.57
C LYS A 111 10.67 1.90 -35.54
N GLU A 112 9.38 1.95 -35.22
CA GLU A 112 8.29 1.39 -36.05
C GLU A 112 7.72 2.39 -37.07
N ARG A 113 8.17 3.65 -37.07
CA ARG A 113 7.77 4.69 -38.03
C ARG A 113 8.78 4.85 -39.17
#